data_AF-A0A6V8EDE3-F1
#
_entry.id   AF-A0A6V8EDE3-F1
#
_cell.length_a   1.000
_cell.length_b   1.000
_cell.length_c   1.000
_cell.angle_alpha   90.00
_cell.angle_beta   90.00
_cell.angle_gamma   90.00
#
_symmetry.space_group_name_H-M   'P 1'
#
loop_
_entity.id
_entity.type
_entity.pdbx_description
1 polymer ?
#
loop_
_entity_poly.entity_id
_entity_poly.type
_entity_poly.pdbx_seq_one_letter_code
_entity_poly.pdbx_strand_id
1 'polypeptide(L)'
;MSGLVKISIQVGEFEFESEGSELEVDEKFTQFKEEGFWNIIKERLEEAKDMTVDATNANSQQKLIPERGMKFRTLVENCSLEGKPEQVLGALHFLRDVEGLDDCPPRVINALFEEASIEPPGNLSLYINRLREKGFLTIAKQHGDKNRFAELTESGRKHLETKAKN
;
A
#
# COMPACT_ATOMS: atom_id res chain seq x y z
N MET A 1 26.25 -12.65 -19.84
CA MET A 1 25.22 -13.68 -19.60
C MET A 1 23.88 -13.02 -19.88
N SER A 2 23.18 -13.38 -20.94
CA SER A 2 21.81 -12.91 -21.15
C SER A 2 20.94 -13.67 -20.15
N GLY A 3 20.39 -12.98 -19.15
CA GLY A 3 19.44 -13.59 -18.23
C GLY A 3 18.17 -13.97 -18.97
N LEU A 4 17.63 -15.15 -18.69
CA LEU A 4 16.27 -15.48 -19.10
C LEU A 4 15.31 -14.64 -18.25
N VAL A 5 14.34 -14.02 -18.91
CA VAL A 5 13.28 -13.21 -18.30
C VAL A 5 11.98 -13.98 -18.40
N LYS A 6 11.15 -13.93 -17.37
CA LYS A 6 9.82 -14.55 -17.33
C LYS A 6 8.76 -13.57 -16.86
N ILE A 7 7.64 -13.50 -17.57
CA ILE A 7 6.42 -12.79 -17.17
C ILE A 7 5.29 -13.82 -17.07
N SER A 8 4.57 -13.81 -15.95
CA SER A 8 3.37 -14.61 -15.71
C SER A 8 2.28 -13.73 -15.14
N ILE A 9 1.10 -13.70 -15.77
CA ILE A 9 -0.07 -12.91 -15.36
C ILE A 9 -1.28 -13.85 -15.34
N GLN A 10 -2.00 -13.89 -14.22
CA GLN A 10 -3.21 -14.68 -14.07
C GLN A 10 -4.34 -13.81 -13.49
N VAL A 11 -5.44 -13.65 -14.23
CA VAL A 11 -6.61 -12.86 -13.83
C VAL A 11 -7.88 -13.61 -14.21
N GLY A 12 -8.51 -14.28 -13.23
CA GLY A 12 -9.69 -15.11 -13.48
C GLY A 12 -9.36 -16.28 -14.41
N GLU A 13 -10.03 -16.34 -15.56
CA GLU A 13 -9.78 -17.32 -16.63
C GLU A 13 -8.68 -16.89 -17.62
N PHE A 14 -8.13 -15.68 -17.48
CA PHE A 14 -7.05 -15.19 -18.32
C PHE A 14 -5.69 -15.58 -17.76
N GLU A 15 -4.85 -16.15 -18.62
CA GLU A 15 -3.48 -16.54 -18.31
C GLU A 15 -2.55 -16.07 -19.44
N PHE A 16 -1.46 -15.41 -19.05
CA PHE A 16 -0.36 -15.05 -19.94
C PHE A 16 0.94 -15.53 -19.31
N GLU A 17 1.73 -16.27 -20.08
CA GLU A 17 3.07 -16.72 -19.68
C GLU A 17 4.03 -16.56 -20.86
N SER A 18 5.18 -15.93 -20.59
CA SER A 18 6.27 -15.81 -21.56
C SER A 18 7.62 -15.91 -20.85
N GLU A 19 8.51 -16.74 -21.36
CA GLU A 19 9.87 -16.93 -20.88
C GLU A 19 10.83 -16.91 -22.08
N GLY A 20 11.94 -16.18 -21.97
CA GLY A 20 12.90 -16.03 -23.06
C GLY A 20 13.92 -14.92 -22.82
N SER A 21 14.53 -14.42 -23.88
CA SER A 21 15.33 -13.19 -23.80
C SER A 21 14.45 -11.97 -23.55
N GLU A 22 15.04 -10.89 -23.02
CA GLU A 22 14.32 -9.63 -22.75
C GLU A 22 13.55 -9.12 -23.97
N LEU A 23 14.17 -9.17 -25.16
CA LEU A 23 13.56 -8.74 -26.42
C LEU A 23 12.36 -9.63 -26.81
N GLU A 24 12.50 -10.95 -26.73
CA GLU A 24 11.42 -11.89 -27.06
C GLU A 24 10.23 -11.76 -26.11
N VAL A 25 10.50 -11.54 -24.83
CA VAL A 25 9.45 -11.37 -23.82
C VAL A 25 8.73 -10.04 -24.00
N ASP A 26 9.45 -8.97 -24.32
CA ASP A 26 8.88 -7.64 -24.54
C ASP A 26 8.00 -7.58 -25.80
N GLU A 27 8.44 -8.20 -26.90
CA GLU A 27 7.64 -8.32 -28.13
C GLU A 27 6.32 -9.07 -27.89
N LYS A 28 6.39 -10.24 -27.22
CA LYS A 28 5.20 -11.03 -26.87
C LYS A 28 4.27 -10.28 -25.93
N PHE A 29 4.81 -9.57 -24.96
CA PHE A 29 4.01 -8.78 -24.02
C PHE A 29 3.35 -7.56 -24.70
N THR A 30 4.03 -6.96 -25.68
CA THR A 30 3.48 -5.86 -26.47
C THR A 30 2.32 -6.32 -27.35
N GLN A 31 2.47 -7.46 -28.05
CA GLN A 31 1.36 -8.05 -28.82
C GLN A 31 0.16 -8.37 -27.93
N PHE A 32 0.39 -8.97 -26.77
CA PHE A 32 -0.66 -9.25 -25.78
C PHE A 32 -1.43 -7.99 -25.35
N LYS A 33 -0.76 -6.82 -25.25
CA LYS A 33 -1.40 -5.54 -24.96
C LYS A 33 -2.23 -5.00 -26.13
N GLU A 34 -1.77 -5.20 -27.36
CA GLU A 34 -2.42 -4.70 -28.58
C GLU A 34 -3.65 -5.53 -29.00
N GLU A 35 -3.67 -6.83 -28.72
CA GLU A 35 -4.77 -7.75 -29.05
C GLU A 35 -6.07 -7.52 -28.24
N GLY A 36 -6.17 -6.41 -27.50
CA GLY A 36 -7.38 -6.02 -26.77
C GLY A 36 -7.64 -6.79 -25.47
N PHE A 37 -6.98 -7.94 -25.25
CA PHE A 37 -7.06 -8.71 -24.01
C PHE A 37 -6.67 -7.90 -22.78
N TRP A 38 -5.68 -7.01 -22.89
CA TRP A 38 -5.26 -6.15 -21.79
C TRP A 38 -6.33 -5.15 -21.35
N ASN A 39 -7.15 -4.65 -22.28
CA ASN A 39 -8.26 -3.77 -21.93
C ASN A 39 -9.38 -4.54 -21.23
N ILE A 40 -9.68 -5.77 -21.67
CA ILE A 40 -10.66 -6.65 -21.03
C ILE A 40 -10.22 -7.04 -19.61
N ILE A 41 -8.93 -7.32 -19.40
CA ILE A 41 -8.38 -7.59 -18.06
C ILE A 41 -8.53 -6.38 -17.15
N LYS A 42 -8.27 -5.16 -17.66
CA LYS A 42 -8.46 -3.92 -16.90
C LYS A 42 -9.92 -3.68 -16.55
N GLU A 43 -10.84 -3.84 -17.50
CA GLU A 43 -12.28 -3.69 -17.26
C GLU A 43 -12.76 -4.67 -16.20
N ARG A 44 -12.38 -5.95 -16.29
CA ARG A 44 -12.74 -6.94 -15.25
C ARG A 44 -12.13 -6.64 -13.89
N LEU A 45 -10.93 -6.09 -13.86
CA LEU A 45 -10.29 -5.66 -12.60
C LEU A 45 -11.04 -4.46 -11.99
N GLU A 46 -11.47 -3.51 -12.82
CA GLU A 46 -12.31 -2.39 -12.40
C GLU A 46 -13.68 -2.85 -11.92
N GLU A 47 -14.36 -3.75 -12.64
CA GLU A 47 -15.63 -4.36 -12.24
C GLU A 47 -15.51 -5.13 -10.93
N ALA A 48 -14.49 -5.97 -10.76
CA ALA A 48 -14.27 -6.72 -9.52
C ALA A 48 -14.00 -5.77 -8.34
N LYS A 49 -13.26 -4.69 -8.57
CA LYS A 49 -13.03 -3.63 -7.58
C LYS A 49 -14.33 -2.91 -7.24
N ASP A 50 -15.14 -2.54 -8.23
CA ASP A 50 -16.42 -1.85 -8.03
C ASP A 50 -17.46 -2.75 -7.32
N MET A 51 -17.52 -4.05 -7.66
CA MET A 51 -18.33 -5.04 -6.95
C MET A 51 -17.88 -5.23 -5.49
N THR A 52 -16.57 -5.17 -5.23
CA THR A 52 -16.04 -5.23 -3.86
C THR A 52 -16.41 -3.97 -3.09
N VAL A 53 -16.33 -2.80 -3.73
CA VAL A 53 -16.75 -1.50 -3.18
C VAL A 53 -18.26 -1.49 -2.87
N ASP A 54 -19.10 -1.99 -3.77
CA ASP A 54 -20.55 -2.09 -3.55
C ASP A 54 -20.92 -3.10 -2.46
N ALA A 55 -20.19 -4.22 -2.35
CA ALA A 55 -20.34 -5.17 -1.26
C ALA A 55 -19.88 -4.60 0.10
N THR A 56 -18.88 -3.72 0.10
CA THR A 56 -18.46 -3.01 1.32
C THR A 56 -19.49 -1.94 1.72
N ASN A 57 -20.04 -1.20 0.75
CA ASN A 57 -21.07 -0.16 0.94
C ASN A 57 -22.40 -0.66 1.55
N ALA A 58 -22.67 -1.97 1.53
CA ALA A 58 -23.86 -2.57 2.15
C ALA A 58 -23.83 -2.58 3.69
N ASN A 59 -22.69 -2.30 4.32
CA ASN A 59 -22.58 -2.17 5.77
C ASN A 59 -22.86 -0.73 6.22
N SER A 60 -23.98 -0.53 6.92
CA SER A 60 -24.45 0.72 7.53
C SER A 60 -23.41 1.48 8.38
N GLN A 61 -22.33 0.81 8.82
CA GLN A 61 -21.20 1.37 9.56
C GLN A 61 -20.22 2.17 8.68
N GLN A 62 -20.11 1.87 7.37
CA GLN A 62 -19.19 2.56 6.47
C GLN A 62 -19.66 3.96 6.07
N LYS A 63 -20.97 4.25 6.17
CA LYS A 63 -21.54 5.58 5.87
C LYS A 63 -21.03 6.71 6.78
N LEU A 64 -20.31 6.40 7.86
CA LEU A 64 -19.77 7.37 8.82
C LEU A 64 -18.26 7.61 8.65
N ILE A 65 -17.56 6.78 7.88
CA ILE A 65 -16.10 6.83 7.72
C ILE A 65 -15.78 7.57 6.42
N PRO A 66 -15.05 8.71 6.46
CA PRO A 66 -14.59 9.40 5.25
C PRO A 66 -13.80 8.46 4.33
N GLU A 67 -13.85 8.69 3.02
CA GLU A 67 -13.18 7.85 2.00
C GLU A 67 -11.67 7.67 2.30
N ARG A 68 -11.01 8.74 2.76
CA ARG A 68 -9.61 8.72 3.19
C ARG A 68 -9.37 7.77 4.37
N GLY A 69 -10.24 7.83 5.38
CA GLY A 69 -10.23 6.93 6.53
C GLY A 69 -10.53 5.48 6.13
N MET A 70 -11.47 5.26 5.21
CA MET A 70 -11.78 3.95 4.65
C MET A 70 -10.56 3.33 3.96
N LYS A 71 -9.86 4.09 3.10
CA LYS A 71 -8.63 3.63 2.43
C LYS A 71 -7.55 3.22 3.43
N PHE A 72 -7.33 4.03 4.47
CA PHE A 72 -6.37 3.69 5.51
C PHE A 72 -6.80 2.47 6.33
N ARG A 73 -8.09 2.35 6.65
CA ARG A 73 -8.65 1.19 7.36
C ARG A 73 -8.45 -0.10 6.58
N THR A 74 -8.75 -0.09 5.28
CA THR A 74 -8.51 -1.24 4.40
C THR A 74 -7.03 -1.61 4.35
N LEU A 75 -6.11 -0.64 4.38
CA LEU A 75 -4.68 -0.92 4.48
C LEU A 75 -4.31 -1.65 5.78
N VAL A 76 -4.84 -1.19 6.92
CA VAL A 76 -4.62 -1.81 8.23
C VAL A 76 -5.16 -3.23 8.27
N GLU A 77 -6.36 -3.45 7.72
CA GLU A 77 -7.02 -4.75 7.67
C GLU A 77 -6.27 -5.71 6.72
N ASN A 78 -5.96 -5.30 5.49
CA ASN A 78 -5.28 -6.13 4.50
C ASN A 78 -3.84 -6.49 4.89
N CYS A 79 -3.17 -5.61 5.64
CA CYS A 79 -1.81 -5.87 6.11
C CYS A 79 -1.78 -6.45 7.53
N SER A 80 -2.92 -6.86 8.11
CA SER A 80 -3.00 -7.42 9.47
C SER A 80 -2.16 -6.63 10.50
N LEU A 81 -2.30 -5.30 10.49
CA LEU A 81 -1.53 -4.39 11.37
C LEU A 81 -2.21 -4.31 12.73
N GLU A 82 -2.00 -5.33 13.55
CA GLU A 82 -2.69 -5.49 14.84
C GLU A 82 -2.10 -4.60 15.94
N GLY A 83 -0.79 -4.34 15.89
CA GLY A 83 -0.09 -3.57 16.92
C GLY A 83 -0.05 -2.07 16.62
N LYS A 84 -0.18 -1.22 17.66
CA LYS A 84 0.03 0.24 17.54
C LYS A 84 1.32 0.64 16.79
N PRO A 85 2.49 0.00 17.00
CA PRO A 85 3.68 0.31 16.20
C PRO A 85 3.49 0.03 14.71
N GLU A 86 2.85 -1.09 14.36
CA GLU A 86 2.62 -1.49 12.96
C GLU A 86 1.60 -0.57 12.30
N GLN A 87 0.53 -0.20 13.02
CA GLN A 87 -0.45 0.78 12.56
C GLN A 87 0.18 2.16 12.33
N VAL A 88 1.13 2.59 13.18
CA VAL A 88 1.89 3.84 12.97
C VAL A 88 2.78 3.76 11.74
N LEU A 89 3.42 2.61 11.49
CA LEU A 89 4.21 2.38 10.28
C LEU A 89 3.33 2.44 9.02
N GLY A 90 2.16 1.79 9.06
CA GLY A 90 1.16 1.84 7.99
C GLY A 90 0.60 3.24 7.76
N ALA A 91 0.35 4.01 8.83
CA ALA A 91 -0.11 5.40 8.73
C ALA A 91 0.93 6.29 8.05
N LEU A 92 2.21 6.15 8.42
CA LEU A 92 3.28 6.90 7.77
C LEU A 92 3.46 6.50 6.30
N HIS A 93 3.31 5.22 5.98
CA HIS A 93 3.32 4.75 4.58
C HIS A 93 2.18 5.38 3.79
N PHE A 94 0.97 5.35 4.33
CA PHE A 94 -0.21 5.94 3.70
C PHE A 94 0.00 7.44 3.45
N LEU A 95 0.42 8.20 4.46
CA LEU A 95 0.59 9.66 4.32
C LEU A 95 1.77 10.02 3.39
N ARG A 96 2.91 9.33 3.50
CA ARG A 96 4.14 9.67 2.75
C ARG A 96 4.14 9.12 1.33
N ASP A 97 3.86 7.83 1.18
CA ASP A 97 4.05 7.11 -0.08
C ASP A 97 2.76 7.10 -0.92
N VAL A 98 1.57 7.08 -0.28
CA VAL A 98 0.28 7.05 -0.99
C VAL A 98 -0.28 8.47 -1.20
N GLU A 99 -0.29 9.32 -0.17
CA GLU A 99 -0.79 10.70 -0.27
C GLU A 99 0.29 11.73 -0.66
N GLY A 100 1.57 11.37 -0.61
CA GLY A 100 2.67 12.25 -1.00
C GLY A 100 2.91 13.43 -0.06
N LEU A 101 2.50 13.33 1.21
CA LEU A 101 2.72 14.40 2.20
C LEU A 101 4.17 14.37 2.70
N ASP A 102 4.89 15.48 2.60
CA ASP A 102 6.25 15.57 3.14
C ASP A 102 6.31 15.87 4.64
N ASP A 103 5.22 16.35 5.22
CA ASP A 103 5.17 16.80 6.60
C ASP A 103 3.94 16.21 7.31
N CYS A 104 4.19 15.26 8.20
CA CYS A 104 3.18 14.49 8.93
C CYS A 104 3.24 14.82 10.43
N PRO A 105 2.78 16.00 10.88
CA PRO A 105 2.77 16.32 12.30
C PRO A 105 1.79 15.40 13.05
N PRO A 106 1.93 15.23 14.38
CA PRO A 106 1.08 14.34 15.18
C PRO A 106 -0.43 14.52 14.96
N ARG A 107 -0.88 15.75 14.71
CA ARG A 107 -2.29 16.05 14.43
C ARG A 107 -2.79 15.41 13.13
N VAL A 108 -1.97 15.41 12.08
CA VAL A 108 -2.32 14.80 10.78
C VAL A 108 -2.37 13.27 10.90
N ILE A 109 -1.41 12.69 11.63
CA ILE A 109 -1.41 11.24 11.87
C ILE A 109 -2.63 10.84 12.70
N ASN A 110 -2.91 11.52 13.82
CA ASN A 110 -4.06 11.20 14.66
C ASN A 110 -5.39 11.39 13.93
N ALA A 111 -5.52 12.44 13.11
CA ALA A 111 -6.72 12.66 12.29
C ALA A 111 -6.97 11.48 11.34
N LEU A 112 -5.93 10.88 10.76
CA LEU A 112 -6.08 9.70 9.91
C LEU A 112 -6.66 8.50 10.67
N PHE A 113 -6.22 8.27 11.92
CA PHE A 113 -6.76 7.23 12.79
C PHE A 113 -8.23 7.49 13.14
N GLU A 114 -8.57 8.73 13.50
CA GLU A 114 -9.94 9.15 13.79
C GLU A 114 -10.86 8.99 12.57
N GLU A 115 -10.41 9.45 11.40
CA GLU A 115 -11.10 9.29 10.12
C GLU A 115 -11.36 7.81 9.81
N ALA A 116 -10.42 6.91 10.10
CA ALA A 116 -10.57 5.47 9.90
C ALA A 116 -11.40 4.76 10.98
N SER A 117 -11.87 5.49 12.00
CA SER A 117 -12.50 4.92 13.20
C SER A 117 -11.61 3.87 13.90
N ILE A 118 -10.29 4.10 13.89
CA ILE A 118 -9.29 3.30 14.60
C ILE A 118 -8.82 4.12 15.80
N GLU A 119 -8.72 3.49 16.97
CA GLU A 119 -8.23 4.18 18.16
C GLU A 119 -6.79 4.71 17.92
N PRO A 120 -6.53 6.01 18.11
CA PRO A 120 -5.21 6.58 17.93
C PRO A 120 -4.15 5.89 18.82
N PRO A 121 -2.86 5.95 18.44
CA PRO A 121 -1.79 5.28 19.20
C PRO A 121 -1.44 5.99 20.51
N GLY A 122 -1.90 7.22 20.73
CA GLY A 122 -1.52 8.02 21.90
C GLY A 122 -0.10 8.55 21.77
N ASN A 123 0.91 7.84 22.30
CA ASN A 123 2.30 8.31 22.28
C ASN A 123 3.00 8.03 20.93
N LEU A 124 2.67 8.82 19.91
CA LEU A 124 3.24 8.72 18.56
C LEU A 124 4.78 8.75 18.55
N SER A 125 5.38 9.66 19.31
CA SER A 125 6.84 9.79 19.36
C SER A 125 7.53 8.51 19.82
N LEU A 126 6.96 7.82 20.80
CA LEU A 126 7.47 6.52 21.27
C LEU A 126 7.47 5.48 20.14
N TYR A 127 6.36 5.35 19.41
CA TYR A 127 6.25 4.36 18.34
C TYR A 127 7.15 4.69 17.16
N ILE A 128 7.21 5.95 16.74
CA ILE A 128 8.11 6.40 15.67
C ILE A 128 9.57 6.14 16.03
N ASN A 129 9.98 6.44 17.26
CA ASN A 129 11.36 6.19 17.70
C ASN A 129 11.69 4.70 17.74
N ARG A 130 10.78 3.85 18.23
CA ARG A 130 10.96 2.38 18.22
C ARG A 130 11.06 1.82 16.79
N LEU A 131 10.28 2.35 15.86
CA LEU A 131 10.35 1.96 14.45
C LEU A 131 11.66 2.44 13.79
N ARG A 132 12.18 3.60 14.17
CA ARG A 132 13.51 4.08 13.77
C ARG A 132 14.62 3.18 14.32
N GLU A 133 14.55 2.81 15.60
CA GLU A 133 15.50 1.87 16.23
C GLU A 133 15.52 0.50 15.53
N LYS A 134 14.37 0.04 15.04
CA LYS A 134 14.25 -1.18 14.22
C LYS A 134 14.71 -1.01 12.77
N GLY A 135 15.09 0.20 12.36
CA GLY A 135 15.50 0.50 10.99
C GLY A 135 14.36 0.56 9.97
N PHE A 136 13.10 0.63 10.41
CA PHE A 136 11.93 0.72 9.51
C PHE A 136 11.61 2.16 9.10
N LEU A 137 12.04 3.13 9.91
CA LEU A 137 11.90 4.55 9.63
C LEU A 137 13.25 5.24 9.64
N THR A 138 13.35 6.30 8.85
CA THR A 138 14.48 7.24 8.82
C THR A 138 13.98 8.68 8.80
N ILE A 139 14.85 9.63 9.10
CA ILE A 139 14.59 11.07 8.94
C ILE A 139 15.80 11.64 8.19
N ALA A 140 15.56 12.33 7.07
CA ALA A 140 16.66 12.95 6.32
C ALA A 140 17.36 14.02 7.18
N LYS A 141 18.69 14.09 7.07
CA LYS A 141 19.53 14.94 7.94
C LYS A 141 19.08 16.41 7.99
N GLN A 142 18.58 16.95 6.87
CA GLN A 142 18.09 18.32 6.77
C GLN A 142 16.91 18.63 7.73
N HIS A 143 16.18 17.61 8.18
CA HIS A 143 15.03 17.72 9.07
C HIS A 143 15.39 17.47 10.55
N GLY A 144 16.66 17.13 10.84
CA GLY A 144 17.13 16.79 12.19
C GLY A 144 16.44 15.54 12.74
N ASP A 145 16.05 15.57 14.01
CA ASP A 145 15.35 14.45 14.69
C ASP A 145 13.83 14.65 14.80
N LYS A 146 13.25 15.47 13.92
CA LYS A 146 11.82 15.80 13.98
C LYS A 146 10.98 14.68 13.36
N ASN A 147 10.31 13.90 14.20
CA ASN A 147 9.44 12.78 13.83
C ASN A 147 8.34 13.07 12.79
N ARG A 148 7.94 14.35 12.62
CA ARG A 148 7.00 14.76 11.57
C ARG A 148 7.51 14.53 10.14
N PHE A 149 8.81 14.35 9.97
CA PHE A 149 9.46 14.06 8.68
C PHE A 149 9.96 12.61 8.60
N ALA A 150 9.38 11.71 9.39
CA ALA A 150 9.75 10.30 9.34
C ALA A 150 9.26 9.66 8.03
N GLU A 151 10.17 8.94 7.38
CA GLU A 151 9.97 8.27 6.09
C GLU A 151 10.27 6.79 6.23
N LEU A 152 9.59 5.97 5.43
CA LEU A 152 9.85 4.53 5.41
C LEU A 152 11.20 4.24 4.74
N THR A 153 11.97 3.38 5.39
CA THR A 153 13.12 2.75 4.75
C THR A 153 12.65 1.63 3.82
N GLU A 154 13.55 1.12 2.98
CA GLU A 154 13.28 -0.08 2.19
C GLU A 154 12.88 -1.28 3.07
N SER A 155 13.51 -1.42 4.25
CA SER A 155 13.16 -2.48 5.21
C SER A 155 11.76 -2.28 5.80
N GLY A 156 11.34 -1.04 6.06
CA GLY A 156 10.00 -0.74 6.54
C GLY A 156 8.93 -1.10 5.50
N ARG A 157 9.17 -0.78 4.22
CA ARG A 157 8.26 -1.14 3.12
C ARG A 157 8.15 -2.66 2.94
N LYS A 158 9.29 -3.36 2.89
CA LYS A 158 9.31 -4.84 2.82
C LYS A 158 8.58 -5.50 3.98
N HIS A 159 8.66 -4.90 5.18
CA HIS A 159 7.93 -5.41 6.34
C HIS A 159 6.41 -5.35 6.15
N LEU A 160 5.89 -4.22 5.65
CA LEU A 160 4.46 -4.09 5.30
C LEU A 160 4.05 -5.03 4.15
N GLU A 161 4.87 -5.15 3.12
CA GLU A 161 4.61 -6.08 2.00
C GLU A 161 4.53 -7.54 2.46
N THR A 162 5.41 -7.95 3.38
CA THR A 162 5.41 -9.31 3.93
C THR A 162 4.11 -9.57 4.71
N LYS A 163 3.63 -8.55 5.42
CA LYS A 163 2.38 -8.60 6.18
C LYS A 163 1.14 -8.66 5.28
N ALA A 164 1.16 -7.98 4.14
CA ALA A 164 0.07 -8.01 3.16
C ALA A 164 -0.08 -9.35 2.40
N LYS A 165 0.93 -10.22 2.45
CA LYS A 165 0.93 -11.54 1.78
C LYS A 165 0.45 -12.69 2.67
N ASN A 166 0.20 -12.42 3.95
CA ASN A 166 -0.26 -13.39 4.94
C ASN A 166 -1.76 -13.20 5.21
#